data_AF-B1I4A4-F1
#
_entry.id   AF-B1I4A4-F1
#
_cell.length_a   1.000
_cell.length_b   1.000
_cell.length_c   1.000
_cell.angle_alpha   90.00
_cell.angle_beta   90.00
_cell.angle_gamma   90.00
#
_symmetry.space_group_name_H-M   'P 1'
#
loop_
_entity.id
_entity.type
_entity.pdbx_description
1 polymer ?
#
loop_
_entity_poly.entity_id
_entity_poly.type
_entity_poly.pdbx_seq_one_letter_code
_entity_poly.pdbx_strand_id
1 'polypeptide(L)'
;MMVTPLEIKKKEFRRCFRGYDDQEVDTFLDQVAAAIETLIKENDELKSAVERAEQNVSNYREIENALQQTLVFAQKTAQELKENVQKEADMIRQEARAAAEAIRHEAMQKAELLLEESRRKAEDINLQAHRQAEQSLETAHRQVDELLQEYRRLKWHIKAFRDKFRAFLEAQLELLDNQELGVTWNGQVVTANDIEVAEPEAGRTEPQPETRQLKPISGGKS
;
A
#
# COMPACT_ATOMS: atom_id res chain seq x y z
N MET A 1 -3.03 -100.14 21.89
CA MET A 1 -3.81 -101.13 22.64
C MET A 1 -3.75 -100.72 24.10
N MET A 2 -4.81 -100.09 24.61
CA MET A 2 -4.86 -99.63 26.00
C MET A 2 -5.79 -100.55 26.77
N VAL A 3 -5.27 -101.12 27.85
CA VAL A 3 -6.08 -101.88 28.80
C VAL A 3 -6.85 -100.85 29.61
N THR A 4 -8.19 -100.92 29.61
CA THR A 4 -8.99 -99.98 30.40
C THR A 4 -8.88 -100.32 31.89
N PRO A 5 -9.07 -99.36 32.81
CA PRO A 5 -9.14 -99.66 34.26
C PRO A 5 -10.12 -100.81 34.58
N LEU A 6 -11.22 -100.88 33.83
CA LEU A 6 -12.23 -101.93 33.93
C LEU A 6 -11.72 -103.31 33.45
N GLU A 7 -10.91 -103.34 32.40
CA GLU A 7 -10.27 -104.56 31.89
C GLU A 7 -9.17 -105.08 32.82
N ILE A 8 -8.48 -104.19 33.55
CA ILE A 8 -7.48 -104.54 34.56
C ILE A 8 -8.16 -105.21 35.76
N LYS A 9 -9.28 -104.65 36.25
CA LYS A 9 -10.05 -105.22 37.36
C LYS A 9 -10.74 -106.54 37.03
N LYS A 10 -11.07 -106.78 35.76
CA LYS A 10 -11.72 -108.01 35.29
C LYS A 10 -10.73 -109.05 34.77
N LYS A 11 -9.42 -108.83 34.95
CA LYS A 11 -8.40 -109.69 34.37
C LYS A 11 -8.22 -110.97 35.20
N GLU A 12 -8.61 -112.10 34.63
CA GLU A 12 -8.36 -113.40 35.25
C GLU A 12 -7.00 -113.99 34.81
N PHE A 13 -6.26 -114.53 35.79
CA PHE A 13 -4.97 -115.19 35.58
C PHE A 13 -5.10 -116.71 35.78
N ARG A 14 -4.29 -117.49 35.06
CA ARG A 14 -4.25 -118.96 35.23
C ARG A 14 -3.46 -119.33 36.48
N ARG A 15 -4.03 -120.18 37.34
CA ARG A 15 -3.36 -120.72 38.54
C ARG A 15 -2.28 -121.74 38.18
N CYS A 16 -1.15 -121.69 38.87
CA CYS A 16 -0.02 -122.62 38.71
C CYS A 16 0.61 -122.96 40.07
N PHE A 17 1.24 -124.14 40.20
CA PHE A 17 1.68 -124.75 41.47
C PHE A 17 2.73 -123.94 42.27
N ARG A 18 3.28 -122.85 41.70
CA ARG A 18 4.20 -121.88 42.32
C ARG A 18 3.99 -120.47 41.74
N GLY A 19 2.78 -119.92 41.87
CA GLY A 19 2.41 -118.58 41.39
C GLY A 19 2.54 -117.49 42.47
N TYR A 20 2.29 -116.24 42.07
CA TYR A 20 2.10 -115.12 42.99
C TYR A 20 0.83 -115.31 43.84
N ASP A 21 0.74 -114.63 44.99
CA ASP A 21 -0.45 -114.66 45.83
C ASP A 21 -1.60 -113.90 45.16
N ASP A 22 -2.73 -114.58 44.96
CA ASP A 22 -3.92 -114.03 44.30
C ASP A 22 -4.41 -112.73 44.98
N GLN A 23 -4.37 -112.63 46.32
CA GLN A 23 -4.86 -111.45 47.06
C GLN A 23 -3.94 -110.23 46.91
N GLU A 24 -2.62 -110.48 46.89
CA GLU A 24 -1.62 -109.42 46.72
C GLU A 24 -1.65 -108.89 45.27
N VAL A 25 -1.83 -109.78 44.30
CA VAL A 25 -2.00 -109.42 42.89
C VAL A 25 -3.29 -108.62 42.67
N ASP A 26 -4.42 -109.04 43.24
CA ASP A 26 -5.69 -108.31 43.13
C ASP A 26 -5.58 -106.89 43.73
N THR A 27 -4.96 -106.76 44.91
CA THR A 27 -4.72 -105.46 45.56
C THR A 27 -3.85 -104.54 44.70
N PHE A 28 -2.81 -105.09 44.07
CA PHE A 28 -1.96 -104.34 43.16
C PHE A 28 -2.72 -103.93 41.89
N LEU A 29 -3.52 -104.81 41.30
CA LEU A 29 -4.34 -104.51 40.12
C LEU A 29 -5.38 -103.42 40.39
N ASP A 30 -5.95 -103.36 41.59
CA ASP A 30 -6.83 -102.27 42.01
C ASP A 30 -6.10 -100.92 42.08
N GLN A 31 -4.87 -100.90 42.63
CA GLN A 31 -4.03 -99.69 42.66
C GLN A 31 -3.62 -99.24 41.26
N VAL A 32 -3.23 -100.18 40.40
CA VAL A 32 -2.87 -99.92 38.99
C VAL A 32 -4.07 -99.40 38.21
N ALA A 33 -5.26 -99.99 38.40
CA ALA A 33 -6.49 -99.55 37.76
C ALA A 33 -6.85 -98.12 38.19
N ALA A 34 -6.76 -97.79 39.49
CA ALA A 34 -7.03 -96.45 40.01
C ALA A 34 -6.01 -95.41 39.50
N ALA A 35 -4.73 -95.77 39.43
CA ALA A 35 -3.69 -94.90 38.87
C ALA A 35 -3.92 -94.63 37.38
N ILE A 36 -4.28 -95.66 36.60
CA ILE A 36 -4.59 -95.50 35.17
C ILE A 36 -5.86 -94.67 34.96
N GLU A 37 -6.89 -94.86 35.79
CA GLU A 37 -8.10 -94.03 35.73
C GLU A 37 -7.78 -92.55 35.98
N THR A 38 -6.93 -92.27 36.97
CA THR A 38 -6.45 -90.91 37.27
C THR A 38 -5.66 -90.34 36.09
N LEU A 39 -4.73 -91.10 35.53
CA LEU A 39 -3.92 -90.68 34.38
C LEU A 39 -4.77 -90.42 33.13
N ILE A 40 -5.79 -91.23 32.86
CA ILE A 40 -6.73 -91.01 31.74
C ILE A 40 -7.47 -89.70 31.94
N LYS A 41 -8.01 -89.46 33.15
CA LYS A 41 -8.74 -88.24 33.46
C LYS A 41 -7.85 -87.00 33.33
N GLU A 42 -6.64 -87.03 33.89
CA GLU A 42 -5.66 -85.96 33.74
C GLU A 42 -5.27 -85.74 32.27
N ASN A 43 -5.10 -86.82 31.49
CA ASN A 43 -4.76 -86.71 30.07
C ASN A 43 -5.88 -86.04 29.26
N ASP A 44 -7.14 -86.39 29.53
CA ASP A 44 -8.30 -85.79 28.89
C ASP A 44 -8.45 -84.32 29.30
N GLU A 45 -8.28 -83.98 30.58
CA GLU A 45 -8.28 -82.60 31.07
C GLU A 45 -7.16 -81.76 30.42
N LEU A 46 -5.95 -82.32 30.32
CA LEU A 46 -4.81 -81.67 29.66
C LEU A 46 -5.06 -81.48 28.16
N LYS A 47 -5.61 -82.48 27.46
CA LYS A 47 -5.98 -82.36 26.04
C LYS A 47 -7.01 -81.25 25.84
N SER A 48 -8.06 -81.22 26.65
CA SER A 48 -9.07 -80.14 26.60
C SER A 48 -8.48 -78.77 26.98
N ALA A 49 -7.46 -78.71 27.84
CA ALA A 49 -6.76 -77.47 28.13
C ALA A 49 -5.89 -77.00 26.95
N VAL A 50 -5.16 -77.93 26.31
CA VAL A 50 -4.35 -77.65 25.12
C VAL A 50 -5.23 -77.15 23.98
N GLU A 51 -6.33 -77.83 23.69
CA GLU A 51 -7.24 -77.46 22.60
C GLU A 51 -7.84 -76.06 22.81
N ARG A 52 -8.22 -75.72 24.06
CA ARG A 52 -8.65 -74.36 24.42
C ARG A 52 -7.53 -73.32 24.25
N ALA A 53 -6.31 -73.65 24.65
CA ALA A 53 -5.17 -72.75 24.51
C ALA A 53 -4.84 -72.50 23.04
N GLU A 54 -4.85 -73.54 22.21
CA GLU A 54 -4.62 -73.44 20.77
C GLU A 54 -5.71 -72.58 20.09
N GLN A 55 -6.98 -72.78 20.44
CA GLN A 55 -8.06 -71.94 19.93
C GLN A 55 -7.87 -70.46 20.30
N ASN A 56 -7.48 -70.18 21.55
CA ASN A 56 -7.21 -68.81 21.99
C ASN A 56 -6.03 -68.20 21.23
N VAL A 57 -4.95 -68.95 21.00
CA VAL A 57 -3.81 -68.49 20.20
C VAL A 57 -4.25 -68.20 18.76
N SER A 58 -5.11 -69.02 18.17
CA SER A 58 -5.67 -68.75 16.84
C SER A 58 -6.45 -67.44 16.81
N ASN A 59 -7.35 -67.23 17.77
CA ASN A 59 -8.15 -66.02 17.87
C ASN A 59 -7.25 -64.77 18.05
N TYR A 60 -6.21 -64.86 18.88
CA TYR A 60 -5.27 -63.76 19.07
C TYR A 60 -4.48 -63.44 17.81
N ARG A 61 -4.07 -64.45 17.02
CA ARG A 61 -3.39 -64.23 15.74
C ARG A 61 -4.29 -63.54 14.72
N GLU A 62 -5.57 -63.89 14.68
CA GLU A 62 -6.54 -63.22 13.79
C GLU A 62 -6.71 -61.74 14.17
N ILE A 63 -6.84 -61.45 15.46
CA ILE A 63 -6.93 -60.08 15.97
C ILE A 63 -5.64 -59.30 15.68
N GLU A 64 -4.47 -59.92 15.89
CA GLU A 64 -3.17 -59.31 15.59
C GLU A 64 -3.06 -58.95 14.10
N ASN A 65 -3.42 -59.87 13.21
CA ASN A 65 -3.40 -59.63 11.77
C ASN A 65 -4.34 -58.49 11.37
N ALA A 66 -5.57 -58.46 11.92
CA ALA A 66 -6.52 -57.39 11.66
C ALA A 66 -6.02 -56.03 12.17
N LEU A 67 -5.37 -56.01 13.34
CA LEU A 67 -4.77 -54.79 13.90
C LEU A 67 -3.60 -54.30 13.05
N GLN A 68 -2.72 -55.19 12.61
CA GLN A 68 -1.61 -54.85 11.72
C GLN A 68 -2.11 -54.28 10.39
N GLN A 69 -3.12 -54.89 9.78
CA GLN A 69 -3.74 -54.38 8.55
C GLN A 69 -4.37 -53.01 8.74
N THR A 70 -5.07 -52.81 9.87
CA THR A 70 -5.69 -51.52 10.21
C THR A 70 -4.63 -50.44 10.42
N LEU A 71 -3.51 -50.77 11.06
CA LEU A 71 -2.40 -49.83 11.30
C LEU A 71 -1.72 -49.43 9.98
N VAL A 72 -1.47 -50.39 9.09
CA VAL A 72 -0.93 -50.12 7.76
C VAL A 72 -1.90 -49.28 6.93
N PHE A 73 -3.19 -49.58 6.99
CA PHE A 73 -4.23 -48.79 6.31
C PHE A 73 -4.26 -47.36 6.84
N ALA A 74 -4.33 -47.17 8.16
CA ALA A 74 -4.33 -45.85 8.79
C ALA A 74 -3.07 -45.05 8.43
N GLN A 75 -1.89 -45.69 8.43
CA GLN A 75 -0.64 -45.05 8.01
C GLN A 75 -0.69 -44.62 6.54
N LYS A 76 -1.18 -45.49 5.65
CA LYS A 76 -1.32 -45.17 4.22
C LYS A 76 -2.29 -44.01 4.00
N THR A 77 -3.45 -44.04 4.64
CA THR A 77 -4.44 -42.95 4.57
C THR A 77 -3.88 -41.64 5.12
N ALA A 78 -3.13 -41.67 6.22
CA ALA A 78 -2.49 -40.48 6.77
C ALA A 78 -1.45 -39.90 5.80
N GLN A 79 -0.68 -40.75 5.12
CA GLN A 79 0.30 -40.33 4.13
C GLN A 79 -0.37 -39.72 2.89
N GLU A 80 -1.42 -40.36 2.36
CA GLU A 80 -2.21 -39.86 1.24
C GLU A 80 -2.86 -38.50 1.58
N LEU A 81 -3.44 -38.37 2.77
CA LEU A 81 -4.01 -37.11 3.25
C LEU A 81 -2.94 -36.01 3.30
N LYS A 82 -1.76 -36.32 3.84
CA LYS A 82 -0.64 -35.37 3.92
C LYS A 82 -0.21 -34.89 2.54
N GLU A 83 -0.06 -35.80 1.57
CA GLU A 83 0.32 -35.46 0.20
C GLU A 83 -0.74 -34.60 -0.48
N ASN A 84 -2.03 -34.92 -0.29
CA ASN A 84 -3.13 -34.15 -0.86
C ASN A 84 -3.20 -32.74 -0.27
N VAL A 85 -3.13 -32.60 1.06
CA VAL A 85 -3.10 -31.30 1.73
C VAL A 85 -1.90 -30.48 1.28
N GLN A 86 -0.75 -31.11 1.06
CA GLN A 86 0.46 -30.42 0.61
C GLN A 86 0.31 -29.92 -0.84
N LYS A 87 -0.27 -30.73 -1.74
CA LYS A 87 -0.60 -30.30 -3.11
C LYS A 87 -1.62 -29.16 -3.12
N GLU A 88 -2.66 -29.25 -2.30
CA GLU A 88 -3.69 -28.23 -2.20
C GLU A 88 -3.12 -26.92 -1.64
N ALA A 89 -2.29 -26.99 -0.61
CA ALA A 89 -1.57 -25.83 -0.08
C ALA A 89 -0.63 -25.20 -1.13
N ASP A 90 0.04 -26.00 -1.96
CA ASP A 90 0.86 -25.52 -3.06
C ASP A 90 0.04 -24.79 -4.12
N MET A 91 -1.12 -25.34 -4.50
CA MET A 91 -2.05 -24.71 -5.43
C MET A 91 -2.57 -23.37 -4.89
N ILE A 92 -3.05 -23.33 -3.63
CA ILE A 92 -3.52 -22.10 -2.99
C ILE A 92 -2.42 -21.04 -2.97
N ARG A 93 -1.17 -21.43 -2.64
CA ARG A 93 -0.03 -20.50 -2.65
C ARG A 93 0.27 -19.97 -4.05
N GLN A 94 0.16 -20.81 -5.08
CA GLN A 94 0.39 -20.41 -6.46
C GLN A 94 -0.71 -19.44 -6.96
N GLU A 95 -1.98 -19.75 -6.68
CA GLU A 95 -3.10 -18.88 -7.02
C GLU A 95 -3.00 -17.52 -6.33
N ALA A 96 -2.70 -17.50 -5.03
CA ALA A 96 -2.52 -16.27 -4.28
C ALA A 96 -1.38 -15.41 -4.83
N ARG A 97 -0.27 -16.04 -5.26
CA ARG A 97 0.85 -15.33 -5.92
C ARG A 97 0.45 -14.75 -7.26
N ALA A 98 -0.24 -15.54 -8.10
CA ALA A 98 -0.71 -15.07 -9.41
C ALA A 98 -1.70 -13.90 -9.27
N ALA A 99 -2.63 -13.98 -8.32
CA ALA A 99 -3.56 -12.89 -8.02
C ALA A 99 -2.83 -11.62 -7.53
N ALA A 100 -1.86 -11.76 -6.63
CA ALA A 100 -1.06 -10.64 -6.15
C ALA A 100 -0.24 -9.98 -7.28
N GLU A 101 0.35 -10.78 -8.16
CA GLU A 101 1.08 -10.28 -9.33
C GLU A 101 0.16 -9.54 -10.30
N ALA A 102 -1.05 -10.06 -10.55
CA ALA A 102 -2.04 -9.40 -11.38
C ALA A 102 -2.46 -8.03 -10.80
N ILE A 103 -2.77 -7.97 -9.50
CA ILE A 103 -3.13 -6.72 -8.80
C ILE A 103 -1.97 -5.72 -8.88
N ARG A 104 -0.73 -6.17 -8.64
CA ARG A 104 0.45 -5.31 -8.71
C ARG A 104 0.65 -4.75 -10.12
N HIS A 105 0.48 -5.60 -11.14
CA HIS A 105 0.63 -5.19 -12.54
C HIS A 105 -0.44 -4.17 -12.93
N GLU A 106 -1.71 -4.41 -12.58
CA GLU A 106 -2.80 -3.49 -12.84
C GLU A 106 -2.59 -2.14 -12.12
N ALA A 107 -2.17 -2.17 -10.85
CA ALA A 107 -1.86 -0.96 -10.09
C ALA A 107 -0.70 -0.18 -10.73
N MET A 108 0.35 -0.88 -11.18
CA MET A 108 1.49 -0.26 -11.85
C MET A 108 1.10 0.39 -13.18
N GLN A 109 0.27 -0.29 -13.99
CA GLN A 109 -0.24 0.28 -15.24
C GLN A 109 -1.11 1.52 -15.00
N LYS A 110 -2.01 1.48 -14.00
CA LYS A 110 -2.82 2.65 -13.63
C LYS A 110 -1.97 3.81 -13.13
N ALA A 111 -0.95 3.53 -12.33
CA ALA A 111 -0.02 4.54 -11.84
C ALA A 111 0.76 5.18 -12.99
N GLU A 112 1.26 4.38 -13.94
CA GLU A 112 1.97 4.89 -15.12
C GLU A 112 1.09 5.80 -15.97
N LEU A 113 -0.16 5.38 -16.26
CA LEU A 113 -1.12 6.20 -17.00
C LEU A 113 -1.42 7.52 -16.28
N LEU A 114 -1.64 7.47 -14.97
CA LEU A 114 -1.91 8.68 -14.18
C LEU A 114 -0.70 9.63 -14.17
N LEU A 115 0.52 9.09 -14.08
CA LEU A 115 1.74 9.87 -14.15
C LEU A 115 1.91 10.52 -15.54
N GLU A 116 1.66 9.78 -16.62
CA GLU A 116 1.72 10.31 -17.97
C GLU A 116 0.69 11.43 -18.19
N GLU A 117 -0.56 11.23 -17.78
CA GLU A 117 -1.60 12.26 -17.85
C GLU A 117 -1.25 13.49 -17.03
N SER A 118 -0.76 13.30 -15.81
CA SER A 118 -0.35 14.39 -14.92
C SER A 118 0.81 15.19 -15.52
N ARG A 119 1.77 14.50 -16.11
CA ARG A 119 2.91 15.11 -16.81
C ARG A 119 2.44 15.93 -18.01
N ARG A 120 1.58 15.37 -18.87
CA ARG A 120 1.02 16.10 -20.02
C ARG A 120 0.27 17.36 -19.60
N LYS A 121 -0.54 17.29 -18.53
CA LYS A 121 -1.24 18.46 -17.98
C LYS A 121 -0.27 19.51 -17.45
N ALA A 122 0.78 19.10 -16.74
CA ALA A 122 1.80 20.02 -16.25
C ALA A 122 2.55 20.71 -17.41
N GLU A 123 2.89 19.95 -18.46
CA GLU A 123 3.53 20.48 -19.67
C GLU A 123 2.63 21.51 -20.39
N ASP A 124 1.32 21.22 -20.53
CA ASP A 124 0.35 22.14 -21.12
C ASP A 124 0.19 23.42 -20.28
N ILE A 125 0.06 23.31 -18.96
CA ILE A 125 -0.01 24.47 -18.05
C ILE A 125 1.26 25.33 -18.17
N ASN A 126 2.44 24.71 -18.17
CA ASN A 126 3.69 25.43 -18.33
C ASN A 126 3.76 26.16 -19.69
N LEU A 127 3.35 25.49 -20.77
CA LEU A 127 3.31 26.11 -22.10
C LEU A 127 2.34 27.29 -22.15
N GLN A 128 1.16 27.16 -21.56
CA GLN A 128 0.17 28.24 -21.48
C GLN A 128 0.69 29.42 -20.65
N ALA A 129 1.31 29.16 -19.49
CA ALA A 129 1.91 30.19 -18.66
C ALA A 129 3.04 30.94 -19.40
N HIS A 130 3.90 30.23 -20.13
CA HIS A 130 4.94 30.84 -20.95
C HIS A 130 4.34 31.75 -22.03
N ARG A 131 3.33 31.29 -22.78
CA ARG A 131 2.65 32.11 -23.80
C ARG A 131 2.00 33.35 -23.21
N GLN A 132 1.34 33.22 -22.06
CA GLN A 132 0.71 34.36 -21.38
C GLN A 132 1.76 35.37 -20.91
N ALA A 133 2.89 34.91 -20.40
CA ALA A 133 4.00 35.77 -20.02
C ALA A 133 4.59 36.52 -21.23
N GLU A 134 4.79 35.84 -22.36
CA GLU A 134 5.24 36.46 -23.61
C GLU A 134 4.27 37.52 -24.12
N GLN A 135 2.96 37.24 -24.13
CA GLN A 135 1.94 38.22 -24.50
C GLN A 135 1.92 39.42 -23.55
N SER A 136 2.07 39.18 -22.26
CA SER A 136 2.13 40.25 -21.24
C SER A 136 3.38 41.11 -21.42
N LEU A 137 4.52 40.51 -21.76
CA LEU A 137 5.74 41.23 -22.10
C LEU A 137 5.56 42.06 -23.38
N GLU A 138 4.96 41.48 -24.42
CA GLU A 138 4.73 42.18 -25.69
C GLU A 138 3.82 43.41 -25.50
N THR A 139 2.74 43.25 -24.72
CA THR A 139 1.82 44.35 -24.39
C THR A 139 2.52 45.42 -23.55
N ALA A 140 3.33 45.04 -22.56
CA ALA A 140 4.12 45.98 -21.77
C ALA A 140 5.12 46.75 -22.66
N HIS A 141 5.81 46.08 -23.58
CA HIS A 141 6.71 46.72 -24.53
C HIS A 141 5.98 47.75 -25.41
N ARG A 142 4.81 47.39 -25.93
CA ARG A 142 3.98 48.31 -26.74
C ARG A 142 3.57 49.56 -25.95
N GLN A 143 3.17 49.39 -24.68
CA GLN A 143 2.81 50.52 -23.81
C GLN A 143 4.01 51.45 -23.55
N VAL A 144 5.21 50.88 -23.36
CA VAL A 144 6.43 51.68 -23.21
C VAL A 144 6.70 52.50 -24.48
N ASP A 145 6.56 51.89 -25.65
CA ASP A 145 6.76 52.59 -26.93
C ASP A 145 5.74 53.71 -27.15
N GLU A 146 4.47 53.48 -26.81
CA GLU A 146 3.40 54.50 -26.84
C GLU A 146 3.74 55.67 -25.90
N LEU A 147 4.11 55.38 -24.65
CA LEU A 147 4.48 56.42 -23.68
C LEU A 147 5.69 57.24 -24.15
N LEU A 148 6.69 56.60 -24.79
CA LEU A 148 7.83 57.28 -25.37
C LEU A 148 7.42 58.19 -26.54
N GLN A 149 6.46 57.78 -27.36
CA GLN A 149 5.91 58.62 -28.44
C GLN A 149 5.16 59.83 -27.87
N GLU A 150 4.32 59.63 -26.87
CA GLU A 150 3.60 60.71 -26.19
C GLU A 150 4.55 61.70 -25.54
N TYR A 151 5.57 61.21 -24.83
CA TYR A 151 6.62 62.05 -24.25
C TYR A 151 7.33 62.90 -25.31
N ARG A 152 7.72 62.29 -26.45
CA ARG A 152 8.34 63.03 -27.57
C ARG A 152 7.39 64.08 -28.14
N ARG A 153 6.11 63.74 -28.32
CA ARG A 153 5.07 64.65 -28.82
C ARG A 153 4.87 65.83 -27.89
N LEU A 154 4.76 65.57 -26.59
CA LEU A 154 4.59 66.61 -25.57
C LEU A 154 5.81 67.55 -25.53
N LYS A 155 7.03 66.98 -25.57
CA LYS A 155 8.27 67.74 -25.65
C LYS A 155 8.31 68.62 -26.90
N TRP A 156 7.86 68.11 -28.04
CA TRP A 156 7.74 68.90 -29.28
C TRP A 156 6.72 70.04 -29.13
N HIS A 157 5.54 69.77 -28.56
CA HIS A 157 4.54 70.81 -28.30
C HIS A 157 5.08 71.92 -27.40
N ILE A 158 5.78 71.59 -26.32
CA ILE A 158 6.40 72.56 -25.41
C ILE A 158 7.41 73.42 -26.16
N LYS A 159 8.29 72.80 -26.97
CA LYS A 159 9.27 73.53 -27.77
C LYS A 159 8.59 74.47 -28.77
N ALA A 160 7.62 73.97 -29.53
CA ALA A 160 6.89 74.75 -30.52
C ALA A 160 6.09 75.90 -29.87
N PHE A 161 5.46 75.66 -28.73
CA PHE A 161 4.77 76.70 -27.94
C PHE A 161 5.76 77.77 -27.50
N ARG A 162 6.90 77.39 -26.93
CA ARG A 162 7.96 78.33 -26.51
C ARG A 162 8.45 79.18 -27.68
N ASP A 163 8.74 78.56 -28.81
CA ASP A 163 9.27 79.26 -29.99
C ASP A 163 8.22 80.25 -30.55
N LYS A 164 6.94 79.85 -30.62
CA LYS A 164 5.83 80.74 -31.01
C LYS A 164 5.58 81.87 -30.01
N PHE A 165 5.64 81.58 -28.70
CA PHE A 165 5.43 82.55 -27.65
C PHE A 165 6.54 83.60 -27.63
N ARG A 166 7.80 83.17 -27.84
CA ARG A 166 8.93 84.09 -28.04
C ARG A 166 8.69 85.00 -29.24
N ALA A 167 8.36 84.45 -30.40
CA ALA A 167 8.08 85.24 -31.60
C ALA A 167 6.92 86.23 -31.39
N PHE A 168 5.88 85.83 -30.65
CA PHE A 168 4.78 86.72 -30.27
C PHE A 168 5.25 87.87 -29.38
N LEU A 169 6.05 87.60 -28.34
CA LEU A 169 6.59 88.64 -27.46
C LEU A 169 7.53 89.60 -28.20
N GLU A 170 8.39 89.07 -29.07
CA GLU A 170 9.27 89.89 -29.93
C GLU A 170 8.44 90.85 -30.80
N ALA A 171 7.36 90.35 -31.43
CA ALA A 171 6.46 91.19 -32.22
C ALA A 171 5.69 92.23 -31.37
N GLN A 172 5.28 91.90 -30.13
CA GLN A 172 4.63 92.85 -29.23
C GLN A 172 5.59 93.95 -28.76
N LEU A 173 6.85 93.61 -28.48
CA LEU A 173 7.89 94.58 -28.14
C LEU A 173 8.19 95.53 -29.31
N GLU A 174 8.29 95.00 -30.53
CA GLU A 174 8.50 95.81 -31.74
C GLU A 174 7.33 96.76 -32.03
N LEU A 175 6.10 96.36 -31.69
CA LEU A 175 4.92 97.24 -31.78
C LEU A 175 4.97 98.36 -30.74
N LEU A 176 5.44 98.06 -29.52
CA LEU A 176 5.63 99.03 -28.44
C LEU A 176 6.77 100.01 -28.75
N ASP A 177 7.86 99.57 -29.35
CA ASP A 177 8.98 100.43 -29.75
C ASP A 177 8.63 101.35 -30.93
N ASN A 178 7.69 100.94 -31.79
CA ASN A 178 7.19 101.75 -32.92
C ASN A 178 5.96 102.60 -32.58
N GLN A 179 5.35 102.43 -31.40
CA GLN A 179 4.42 103.39 -30.84
C GLN A 179 5.19 104.33 -29.91
N GLU A 180 5.41 105.57 -30.35
CA GLU A 180 5.66 106.65 -29.39
C GLU A 180 4.45 106.74 -28.46
N LEU A 181 4.55 106.11 -27.28
CA LEU A 181 3.59 106.25 -26.18
C LEU A 181 3.73 107.67 -25.59
N GLY A 182 3.18 108.65 -26.31
CA GLY A 182 2.89 109.96 -25.77
C GLY A 182 1.75 109.87 -24.77
N VAL A 183 2.03 109.49 -23.52
CA VAL A 183 1.08 109.67 -22.43
C VAL A 183 1.24 111.11 -21.94
N THR A 184 0.27 111.95 -22.24
CA THR A 184 0.18 113.28 -21.64
C THR A 184 -0.50 113.17 -20.29
N TRP A 185 0.17 113.64 -19.24
CA TRP A 185 -0.43 113.86 -17.93
C TRP A 185 -0.34 115.35 -17.63
N ASN A 186 -1.49 116.03 -17.53
CA ASN A 186 -1.60 117.48 -17.32
C ASN A 186 -0.68 118.36 -18.20
N GLY A 187 -0.56 118.03 -19.48
CA GLY A 187 0.04 118.92 -20.48
C GLY A 187 1.57 118.98 -20.50
N GLN A 188 2.28 118.05 -19.86
CA GLN A 188 3.72 117.87 -20.05
C GLN A 188 4.06 116.44 -20.51
N VAL A 189 5.11 116.33 -21.33
CA VAL A 189 5.64 115.06 -21.85
C VAL A 189 6.52 114.44 -20.75
N VAL A 190 6.13 113.26 -20.27
CA VAL A 190 6.93 112.48 -19.32
C VAL A 190 7.54 111.30 -20.08
N THR A 191 8.86 111.13 -19.97
CA THR A 191 9.57 109.96 -20.53
C THR A 191 9.82 108.93 -19.43
N ALA A 192 10.03 107.67 -19.81
CA ALA A 192 10.17 106.53 -18.90
C ALA A 192 11.31 106.64 -17.85
N ASN A 193 12.13 107.69 -17.88
CA ASN A 193 13.22 107.93 -16.93
C ASN A 193 12.80 108.67 -15.65
N ASP A 194 11.56 109.17 -15.53
CA ASP A 194 11.11 109.96 -14.37
C ASP A 194 10.20 109.19 -13.39
N ILE A 195 10.09 107.87 -13.52
CA ILE A 195 9.27 107.04 -12.62
C ILE A 195 10.18 106.41 -11.57
N GLU A 196 10.16 106.95 -10.34
CA GLU A 196 10.68 106.27 -9.16
C GLU A 196 9.97 104.93 -8.96
N VAL A 197 10.77 103.87 -8.88
CA VAL A 197 10.32 102.49 -8.65
C VAL A 197 9.87 102.36 -7.20
N ALA A 198 8.57 102.13 -6.99
CA ALA A 198 8.05 101.64 -5.72
C ALA A 198 8.03 100.09 -5.73
N GLU A 199 8.81 99.46 -4.86
CA GLU A 199 8.65 98.05 -4.52
C GLU A 199 7.27 97.80 -3.89
N PRO A 200 6.56 96.70 -4.26
CA PRO A 200 5.57 96.12 -3.38
C PRO A 200 5.99 94.73 -2.89
N GLU A 201 5.78 94.61 -1.58
CA GLU A 201 6.08 93.56 -0.65
C GLU A 201 5.68 92.11 -1.01
N ALA A 202 6.35 91.21 -0.28
CA ALA A 202 6.14 89.78 -0.18
C ALA A 202 4.67 89.33 -0.13
N GLY A 203 4.36 88.26 -0.88
CA GLY A 203 3.22 87.40 -0.58
C GLY A 203 2.66 86.64 -1.77
N ARG A 204 3.14 85.41 -2.00
CA ARG A 204 2.34 84.24 -2.41
C ARG A 204 3.22 82.99 -2.53
N THR A 205 3.17 82.21 -1.45
CA THR A 205 3.41 80.76 -1.29
C THR A 205 3.69 79.92 -2.54
N GLU A 206 4.82 79.22 -2.50
CA GLU A 206 5.07 77.98 -3.26
C GLU A 206 3.95 76.95 -3.00
N PRO A 207 3.37 76.31 -4.04
CA PRO A 207 2.61 75.09 -3.83
C PRO A 207 3.57 73.94 -3.58
N GLN A 208 3.56 73.39 -2.36
CA GLN A 208 4.22 72.13 -2.04
C GLN A 208 3.62 70.97 -2.87
N PRO A 209 4.43 69.95 -3.25
CA PRO A 209 3.90 68.76 -3.90
C PRO A 209 3.09 67.93 -2.89
N GLU A 210 1.80 67.74 -3.14
CA GLU A 210 1.00 66.76 -2.41
C GLU A 210 1.52 65.34 -2.68
N THR A 211 2.28 64.79 -1.73
CA THR A 211 2.54 63.35 -1.61
C THR A 211 1.22 62.63 -1.39
N ARG A 212 0.66 62.04 -2.44
CA ARG A 212 -0.45 61.10 -2.37
C ARG A 212 0.05 59.82 -1.69
N GLN A 213 -0.19 59.69 -0.38
CA GLN A 213 0.03 58.44 0.36
C GLN A 213 -0.91 57.36 -0.19
N LEU A 214 -0.35 56.35 -0.85
CA LEU A 214 -1.03 55.10 -1.14
C LEU A 214 -1.16 54.31 0.17
N LYS A 215 -2.41 54.06 0.61
CA LYS A 215 -2.69 53.13 1.70
C LYS A 215 -2.16 51.73 1.34
N PRO A 216 -1.49 51.01 2.25
CA PRO A 216 -1.18 49.60 2.05
C PRO A 216 -2.48 48.79 2.06
N ILE A 217 -2.65 47.96 1.03
CA ILE A 217 -3.70 46.95 0.97
C ILE A 217 -3.38 45.93 2.08
N SER A 218 -4.20 45.92 3.13
CA SER A 218 -4.16 44.92 4.18
C SER A 218 -4.40 43.54 3.58
N GLY A 219 -3.48 42.61 3.87
CA GLY A 219 -3.60 41.20 3.51
C GLY A 219 -4.89 40.60 4.06
N GLY A 220 -5.68 40.04 3.15
CA GLY A 220 -6.71 39.06 3.47
C GLY A 220 -6.08 37.68 3.50
N LYS A 221 -5.97 37.12 4.71
CA LYS A 221 -5.88 35.67 4.92
C LYS A 221 -7.25 35.06 4.58
N SER A 222 -7.27 34.06 3.71
CA SER A 222 -7.98 32.80 3.93
C SER A 222 -7.54 31.76 2.91
#